data_AF-R2TIE7-F1
#
_entry.id   AF-R2TIE7-F1
#
_cell.length_a   1.000
_cell.length_b   1.000
_cell.length_c   1.000
_cell.angle_alpha   90.00
_cell.angle_beta   90.00
_cell.angle_gamma   90.00
#
_symmetry.space_group_name_H-M   'P 1'
#
loop_
_entity.id
_entity.type
_entity.pdbx_description
1 polymer ?
#
loop_
_entity_poly.entity_id
_entity_poly.type
_entity_poly.pdbx_seq_one_letter_code
_entity_poly.pdbx_strand_id
1 'polypeptide(L)'
;MPIPTIDGQQFIENESLLILKKGIEGEPLSIQTIFEKDTYALAYGTAIAQLHNAFLDLDKQILCDPANVFETVQKWALPDVKKQTQQWSLNIPATFFTNYLSVFGELYSKLPVQIIHRDPNFENILFLNHKVNGFIDFDLVEKNIRLFDPCYCATSILSQMSSEHYDDWLPLLSLILTGYDRKKSFNKS
;
A
#
# COMPACT_ATOMS: atom_id res chain seq x y z
N MET A 1 20.34 -7.63 -0.74
CA MET A 1 20.75 -8.94 -0.18
C MET A 1 21.11 -8.79 1.28
N PRO A 2 20.78 -9.77 2.14
CA PRO A 2 21.18 -9.75 3.55
C PRO A 2 22.70 -9.73 3.68
N ILE A 3 23.20 -9.03 4.70
CA ILE A 3 24.61 -9.03 5.11
C ILE A 3 24.80 -10.25 6.03
N PRO A 4 25.66 -11.22 5.67
CA PRO A 4 25.85 -12.41 6.48
C PRO A 4 26.41 -12.11 7.87
N THR A 5 26.14 -12.99 8.83
CA THR A 5 26.79 -12.97 10.14
C THR A 5 28.29 -13.29 10.02
N ILE A 6 29.04 -13.13 11.11
CA ILE A 6 30.45 -13.55 11.17
C ILE A 6 30.65 -15.04 10.87
N ASP A 7 29.61 -15.86 11.10
CA ASP A 7 29.58 -17.29 10.84
C ASP A 7 28.99 -17.64 9.46
N GLY A 8 28.70 -16.63 8.63
CA GLY A 8 28.21 -16.79 7.26
C GLY A 8 26.71 -17.07 7.13
N GLN A 9 25.93 -17.00 8.21
CA GLN A 9 24.48 -17.20 8.17
C GLN A 9 23.77 -15.95 7.61
N GLN A 10 22.66 -16.14 6.88
CA GLN A 10 21.91 -15.01 6.29
C GLN A 10 20.93 -14.34 7.28
N PHE A 11 20.58 -15.04 8.35
CA PHE A 11 19.69 -14.60 9.42
C PHE A 11 20.06 -15.31 10.71
N ILE A 12 19.62 -14.76 11.85
CA ILE A 12 19.69 -15.41 13.17
C ILE A 12 18.26 -15.65 13.62
N GLU A 13 17.93 -16.87 14.01
CA GLU A 13 16.60 -17.24 14.52
C GLU A 13 16.75 -17.89 15.89
N ASN A 14 16.46 -17.12 16.94
CA ASN A 14 16.42 -17.60 18.33
C ASN A 14 15.04 -17.29 18.92
N GLU A 15 14.95 -16.39 19.91
CA GLU A 15 13.69 -15.83 20.42
C GLU A 15 13.04 -14.86 19.42
N SER A 16 13.79 -14.44 18.39
CA SER A 16 13.34 -13.56 17.32
C SER A 16 14.14 -13.83 16.05
N LEU A 17 13.56 -13.49 14.90
CA LEU A 17 14.22 -13.52 13.60
C LEU A 17 14.93 -12.18 13.36
N LEU A 18 16.25 -12.21 13.15
CA LEU A 18 17.07 -11.04 12.87
C LEU A 18 17.72 -11.16 11.50
N ILE A 19 17.56 -10.12 10.67
CA ILE A 19 18.16 -10.03 9.34
C ILE A 19 18.82 -8.66 9.20
N LEU A 20 20.13 -8.64 8.92
CA LEU A 20 20.85 -7.41 8.58
C LEU A 20 20.80 -7.19 7.08
N LYS A 21 20.36 -6.00 6.63
CA LYS A 21 20.28 -5.63 5.22
C LYS A 21 21.11 -4.37 4.98
N LYS A 22 21.70 -4.23 3.79
CA LYS A 22 22.29 -2.95 3.38
C LYS A 22 21.17 -1.92 3.21
N GLY A 23 21.33 -0.74 3.81
CA GLY A 23 20.40 0.37 3.62
C GLY A 23 20.29 0.75 2.15
N ILE A 24 19.07 1.10 1.73
CA ILE A 24 18.81 1.71 0.44
C ILE A 24 19.05 3.21 0.60
N GLU A 25 19.79 3.81 -0.33
CA GLU A 25 20.05 5.24 -0.30
C GLU A 25 18.78 6.04 -0.65
N GLY A 26 18.58 7.16 0.02
CA GLY A 26 17.41 8.02 -0.16
C GLY A 26 16.58 8.13 1.11
N GLU A 27 15.62 9.04 1.08
CA GLU A 27 14.77 9.39 2.20
C GLU A 27 13.32 9.52 1.71
N PRO A 28 12.30 9.27 2.55
CA PRO A 28 10.94 9.59 2.17
C PRO A 28 10.75 11.10 1.99
N LEU A 29 9.80 11.49 1.14
CA LEU A 29 9.47 12.90 0.99
C LEU A 29 8.64 13.38 2.18
N SER A 30 8.86 14.62 2.62
CA SER A 30 7.93 15.29 3.53
C SER A 30 6.58 15.53 2.85
N ILE A 31 5.49 15.62 3.63
CA ILE A 31 4.15 15.93 3.12
C ILE A 31 4.17 17.20 2.26
N GLN A 32 4.81 18.27 2.75
CA GLN A 32 4.93 19.52 2.00
C GLN A 32 5.56 19.30 0.62
N THR A 33 6.63 18.51 0.55
CA THR A 33 7.34 18.22 -0.70
C THR A 33 6.49 17.39 -1.67
N ILE A 34 5.66 16.46 -1.18
CA ILE A 34 4.76 15.68 -2.04
C ILE A 34 3.83 16.59 -2.84
N PHE A 35 3.31 17.66 -2.20
CA PHE A 35 2.39 18.61 -2.81
C PHE A 35 3.06 19.70 -3.64
N GLU A 36 4.40 19.82 -3.65
CA GLU A 36 5.10 20.81 -4.48
C GLU A 36 4.92 20.56 -5.98
N LYS A 37 4.80 19.29 -6.38
CA LYS A 37 4.72 18.87 -7.79
C LYS A 37 3.91 17.59 -7.95
N ASP A 38 2.95 17.62 -8.87
CA ASP A 38 2.17 16.44 -9.30
C ASP A 38 3.06 15.24 -9.69
N THR A 39 4.28 15.51 -10.17
CA THR A 39 5.25 14.47 -10.54
C THR A 39 5.62 13.56 -9.37
N TYR A 40 5.58 14.03 -8.13
CA TYR A 40 5.88 13.19 -6.97
C TYR A 40 4.73 12.21 -6.66
N ALA A 41 3.48 12.69 -6.67
CA ALA A 41 2.30 11.83 -6.55
C ALA A 41 2.27 10.76 -7.67
N LEU A 42 2.54 11.18 -8.90
CA LEU A 42 2.69 10.26 -10.05
C LEU A 42 3.83 9.24 -9.84
N ALA A 43 4.94 9.66 -9.20
CA ALA A 43 6.09 8.80 -8.97
C ALA A 43 5.78 7.68 -7.97
N TYR A 44 5.02 7.96 -6.88
CA TYR A 44 4.55 6.93 -5.95
C TYR A 44 3.76 5.84 -6.66
N GLY A 45 2.73 6.22 -7.42
CA GLY A 45 1.93 5.27 -8.20
C GLY A 45 2.76 4.48 -9.20
N THR A 46 3.65 5.16 -9.91
CA THR A 46 4.55 4.53 -10.90
C THR A 46 5.47 3.51 -10.24
N ALA A 47 6.03 3.83 -9.06
CA ALA A 47 6.92 2.93 -8.33
C ALA A 47 6.18 1.71 -7.79
N ILE A 48 4.97 1.88 -7.25
CA ILE A 48 4.13 0.75 -6.79
C ILE A 48 3.79 -0.18 -7.96
N ALA A 49 3.47 0.37 -9.14
CA ALA A 49 3.25 -0.45 -10.34
C ALA A 49 4.51 -1.22 -10.76
N GLN A 50 5.70 -0.61 -10.64
CA GLN A 50 6.96 -1.29 -10.93
C GLN A 50 7.24 -2.41 -9.95
N LEU A 51 7.01 -2.18 -8.65
CA LEU A 51 7.15 -3.20 -7.63
C LEU A 51 6.21 -4.39 -7.90
N HIS A 52 4.95 -4.10 -8.19
CA HIS A 52 3.95 -5.08 -8.56
C HIS A 52 4.35 -5.92 -9.78
N ASN A 53 4.91 -5.30 -10.82
CA ASN A 53 5.42 -6.03 -11.97
C ASN A 53 6.60 -6.94 -11.59
N ALA A 54 7.51 -6.47 -10.73
CA ALA A 54 8.60 -7.31 -10.22
C ALA A 54 8.08 -8.50 -9.39
N PHE A 55 7.01 -8.32 -8.62
CA PHE A 55 6.36 -9.43 -7.93
C PHE A 55 5.73 -10.45 -8.88
N LEU A 56 5.16 -10.02 -10.01
CA LEU A 56 4.64 -10.95 -11.02
C LEU A 56 5.75 -11.84 -11.60
N ASP A 57 6.95 -11.30 -11.83
CA ASP A 57 8.11 -12.06 -12.30
C ASP A 57 8.60 -13.09 -11.26
N LEU A 58 8.26 -12.88 -9.99
CA LEU A 58 8.65 -13.71 -8.85
C LEU A 58 7.52 -14.57 -8.28
N ASP A 59 6.31 -14.51 -8.83
CA ASP A 59 5.10 -15.11 -8.23
C ASP A 59 5.19 -16.64 -8.04
N LYS A 60 6.04 -17.31 -8.82
CA LYS A 60 6.31 -18.75 -8.69
C LYS A 60 7.46 -19.09 -7.74
N GLN A 61 8.21 -18.09 -7.29
CA GLN A 61 9.41 -18.22 -6.48
C GLN A 61 9.18 -17.82 -5.01
N ILE A 62 8.12 -17.03 -4.75
CA ILE A 62 7.78 -16.53 -3.42
C ILE A 62 6.49 -17.17 -2.95
N LEU A 63 6.54 -17.80 -1.77
CA LEU A 63 5.35 -18.23 -1.05
C LEU A 63 4.81 -17.02 -0.28
N CYS A 64 3.59 -16.62 -0.59
CA CYS A 64 2.87 -15.57 0.11
C CYS A 64 1.48 -16.09 0.46
N ASP A 65 1.05 -15.86 1.70
CA ASP A 65 -0.26 -16.26 2.15
C ASP A 65 -1.34 -15.43 1.45
N PRO A 66 -2.44 -16.06 0.99
CA PRO A 66 -3.58 -15.32 0.46
C PRO A 66 -4.34 -14.65 1.59
N ALA A 67 -4.68 -13.38 1.39
CA ALA A 67 -5.51 -12.62 2.30
C ALA A 67 -6.88 -12.32 1.68
N ASN A 68 -7.93 -12.34 2.53
CA ASN A 68 -9.29 -11.99 2.13
C ASN A 68 -9.70 -10.65 2.75
N VAL A 69 -9.32 -9.55 2.10
CA VAL A 69 -9.66 -8.21 2.60
C VAL A 69 -11.17 -7.98 2.70
N PHE A 70 -11.97 -8.60 1.83
CA PHE A 70 -13.43 -8.47 1.93
C PHE A 70 -13.95 -9.08 3.23
N GLU A 71 -13.47 -10.26 3.59
CA GLU A 71 -13.79 -10.90 4.87
C GLU A 71 -13.30 -10.08 6.06
N THR A 72 -12.07 -9.55 6.02
CA THR A 72 -11.54 -8.64 7.05
C THR A 72 -12.44 -7.42 7.25
N VAL A 73 -12.87 -6.80 6.15
CA VAL A 73 -13.76 -5.63 6.20
C VAL A 73 -15.14 -6.01 6.73
N GLN A 74 -15.71 -7.13 6.27
CA GLN A 74 -17.02 -7.61 6.69
C GLN A 74 -17.06 -8.00 8.17
N LYS A 75 -16.04 -8.72 8.66
CA LYS A 75 -16.04 -9.31 10.01
C LYS A 75 -15.49 -8.39 11.08
N TRP A 76 -14.57 -7.50 10.73
CA TRP A 76 -13.86 -6.68 11.71
C TRP A 76 -13.95 -5.18 11.42
N ALA A 77 -13.42 -4.72 10.29
CA ALA A 77 -13.19 -3.28 10.09
C ALA A 77 -14.51 -2.47 10.04
N LEU A 78 -15.48 -2.91 9.24
CA LEU A 78 -16.74 -2.17 9.08
C LEU A 78 -17.62 -2.20 10.34
N PRO A 79 -17.76 -3.34 11.06
CA PRO A 79 -18.38 -3.35 12.38
C PRO A 79 -17.73 -2.38 13.39
N ASP A 80 -16.39 -2.31 13.39
CA ASP A 80 -15.66 -1.40 14.29
C ASP A 80 -15.90 0.08 13.94
N VAL A 81 -15.82 0.44 12.65
CA VAL A 81 -16.17 1.79 12.17
C VAL A 81 -17.61 2.14 12.56
N LYS A 82 -18.56 1.22 12.39
CA LYS A 82 -19.96 1.44 12.79
C LYS A 82 -20.08 1.75 14.27
N LYS A 83 -19.39 0.99 15.13
CA LYS A 83 -19.36 1.25 16.58
C LYS A 83 -18.79 2.63 16.89
N GLN A 84 -17.70 3.03 16.24
CA GLN A 84 -17.10 4.36 16.42
C GLN A 84 -18.04 5.48 15.98
N THR A 85 -18.72 5.35 14.83
CA THR A 85 -19.68 6.37 14.37
C THR A 85 -20.82 6.59 15.36
N GLN A 86 -21.30 5.53 16.01
CA GLN A 86 -22.31 5.62 17.07
C GLN A 86 -21.76 6.27 18.33
N GLN A 87 -20.56 5.87 18.76
CA GLN A 87 -19.89 6.41 19.95
C GLN A 87 -19.67 7.93 19.84
N TRP A 88 -19.27 8.41 18.67
CA TRP A 88 -18.96 9.83 18.42
C TRP A 88 -20.15 10.61 17.83
N SER A 89 -21.34 10.01 17.77
CA SER A 89 -22.55 10.64 17.20
C SER A 89 -22.34 11.23 15.80
N LEU A 90 -21.58 10.52 14.96
CA LEU A 90 -21.37 10.92 13.57
C LEU A 90 -22.63 10.61 12.77
N ASN A 91 -23.08 11.58 11.97
CA ASN A 91 -24.31 11.47 11.15
C ASN A 91 -24.09 10.60 9.88
N ILE A 92 -23.65 9.35 10.06
CA ILE A 92 -23.50 8.37 8.99
C ILE A 92 -24.75 7.49 8.91
N PRO A 93 -25.48 7.48 7.78
CA PRO A 93 -26.69 6.66 7.63
C PRO A 93 -26.39 5.17 7.79
N ALA A 94 -27.27 4.42 8.46
CA ALA A 94 -27.12 2.96 8.59
C ALA A 94 -27.04 2.24 7.22
N THR A 95 -27.69 2.81 6.20
CA THR A 95 -27.66 2.33 4.82
C THR A 95 -26.27 2.41 4.19
N PHE A 96 -25.39 3.30 4.64
CA PHE A 96 -24.01 3.37 4.17
C PHE A 96 -23.29 2.02 4.36
N PHE A 97 -23.39 1.43 5.55
CA PHE A 97 -22.70 0.18 5.88
C PHE A 97 -23.20 -1.00 5.06
N THR A 98 -24.52 -1.12 4.89
CA THR A 98 -25.12 -2.19 4.08
C THR A 98 -24.81 -2.01 2.59
N ASN A 99 -24.89 -0.77 2.08
CA ASN A 99 -24.60 -0.47 0.69
C ASN A 99 -23.11 -0.71 0.37
N TYR A 100 -22.22 -0.32 1.29
CA TYR A 100 -20.79 -0.57 1.16
C TYR A 100 -20.49 -2.07 1.02
N LEU A 101 -21.03 -2.92 1.91
CA LEU A 101 -20.79 -4.37 1.81
C LEU A 101 -21.37 -4.98 0.53
N SER A 102 -22.56 -4.54 0.11
CA SER A 102 -23.18 -5.00 -1.12
C SER A 102 -22.32 -4.67 -2.34
N VAL A 103 -21.97 -3.39 -2.50
CA VAL A 103 -21.17 -2.93 -3.65
C VAL A 103 -19.77 -3.53 -3.62
N PHE A 104 -19.10 -3.56 -2.46
CA PHE A 104 -17.77 -4.13 -2.38
C PHE A 104 -17.79 -5.64 -2.65
N GLY A 105 -18.79 -6.38 -2.17
CA GLY A 105 -18.94 -7.80 -2.46
C GLY A 105 -19.13 -8.10 -3.95
N GLU A 106 -19.95 -7.30 -4.63
CA GLU A 106 -20.16 -7.42 -6.09
C GLU A 106 -18.91 -7.12 -6.92
N LEU A 107 -18.05 -6.21 -6.43
CA LEU A 107 -16.81 -5.84 -7.09
C LEU A 107 -15.65 -6.77 -6.73
N TYR A 108 -15.62 -7.31 -5.50
CA TYR A 108 -14.46 -8.03 -4.96
C TYR A 108 -14.02 -9.19 -5.85
N SER A 109 -14.97 -10.00 -6.30
CA SER A 109 -14.70 -11.13 -7.21
C SER A 109 -14.16 -10.73 -8.59
N LYS A 110 -14.29 -9.46 -8.98
CA LYS A 110 -13.85 -8.90 -10.27
C LYS A 110 -12.51 -8.18 -10.17
N LEU A 111 -12.00 -7.96 -8.95
CA LEU A 111 -10.76 -7.23 -8.72
C LEU A 111 -9.55 -8.16 -8.92
N PRO A 112 -8.52 -7.73 -9.67
CA PRO A 112 -7.31 -8.52 -9.86
C PRO A 112 -6.52 -8.65 -8.55
N VAL A 113 -6.14 -9.89 -8.25
CA VAL A 113 -5.34 -10.29 -7.08
C VAL A 113 -3.93 -10.68 -7.54
N GLN A 114 -2.93 -10.28 -6.75
CA GLN A 114 -1.52 -10.62 -6.95
C GLN A 114 -0.75 -10.42 -5.64
N ILE A 115 0.54 -10.67 -5.62
CA ILE A 115 1.40 -10.28 -4.50
C ILE A 115 1.45 -8.74 -4.40
N ILE A 116 1.22 -8.21 -3.20
CA ILE A 116 1.28 -6.79 -2.86
C ILE A 116 2.23 -6.54 -1.69
N HIS A 117 2.68 -5.30 -1.52
CA HIS A 117 3.51 -4.88 -0.38
C HIS A 117 2.70 -4.84 0.92
N ARG A 118 1.39 -4.54 0.86
CA ARG A 118 0.44 -4.39 1.97
C ARG A 118 0.69 -3.20 2.90
N ASP A 119 1.93 -2.76 3.06
CA ASP A 119 2.27 -1.55 3.82
C ASP A 119 3.13 -0.53 3.06
N PRO A 120 2.73 -0.09 1.84
CA PRO A 120 3.45 0.95 1.11
C PRO A 120 3.11 2.34 1.67
N ASN A 121 3.30 2.53 2.98
CA ASN A 121 3.29 3.85 3.59
C ASN A 121 4.27 4.75 2.80
N PHE A 122 3.91 6.02 2.56
CA PHE A 122 4.79 6.93 1.82
C PHE A 122 6.19 7.04 2.46
N GLU A 123 6.29 6.84 3.78
CA GLU A 123 7.56 6.80 4.52
C GLU A 123 8.43 5.59 4.16
N ASN A 124 7.83 4.50 3.67
CA ASN A 124 8.53 3.29 3.22
C ASN A 124 9.02 3.40 1.77
N ILE A 125 8.80 4.52 1.09
CA ILE A 125 9.15 4.72 -0.33
C ILE A 125 10.20 5.83 -0.42
N LEU A 126 11.43 5.42 -0.72
CA LEU A 126 12.60 6.28 -0.63
C LEU A 126 12.86 7.03 -1.93
N PHE A 127 13.16 8.32 -1.81
CA PHE A 127 13.54 9.19 -2.92
C PHE A 127 15.03 9.53 -2.86
N LEU A 128 15.68 9.48 -4.02
CA LEU A 128 17.04 9.95 -4.24
C LEU A 128 17.06 10.81 -5.51
N ASN A 129 17.61 12.02 -5.42
CA ASN A 129 17.68 12.94 -6.56
C ASN A 129 16.32 13.14 -7.27
N HIS A 130 15.26 13.36 -6.48
CA HIS A 130 13.87 13.56 -6.94
C HIS A 130 13.21 12.37 -7.65
N LYS A 131 13.75 11.16 -7.53
CA LYS A 131 13.17 9.93 -8.09
C LYS A 131 13.05 8.86 -7.01
N VAL A 132 12.04 8.00 -7.11
CA VAL A 132 11.95 6.82 -6.24
C VAL A 132 13.16 5.92 -6.51
N ASN A 133 13.85 5.54 -5.44
CA ASN A 133 15.06 4.72 -5.46
C ASN A 133 14.83 3.34 -4.83
N GLY A 134 13.78 3.16 -4.03
CA GLY A 134 13.42 1.85 -3.49
C GLY A 134 12.29 1.88 -2.49
N PHE A 135 11.98 0.69 -2.00
CA PHE A 135 11.00 0.41 -0.95
C PHE A 135 11.72 -0.24 0.23
N ILE A 136 11.23 0.01 1.43
CA ILE A 136 11.62 -0.69 2.65
C ILE A 136 10.40 -1.36 3.29
N ASP A 137 10.64 -2.23 4.28
CA ASP A 137 9.60 -2.92 5.07
C ASP A 137 8.70 -3.90 4.31
N PHE A 138 9.25 -5.05 3.92
CA PHE A 138 8.54 -6.09 3.18
C PHE A 138 7.92 -7.17 4.07
N ASP A 139 7.80 -6.95 5.37
CA ASP A 139 7.45 -8.01 6.33
C ASP A 139 5.97 -8.43 6.23
N LEU A 140 5.17 -7.61 5.55
CA LEU A 140 3.71 -7.73 5.43
C LEU A 140 3.23 -8.19 4.05
N VAL A 141 4.15 -8.56 3.15
CA VAL A 141 3.83 -8.99 1.79
C VAL A 141 2.85 -10.17 1.77
N GLU A 142 1.78 -10.04 0.99
CA GLU A 142 0.70 -11.04 0.89
C GLU A 142 0.11 -11.10 -0.53
N LYS A 143 -0.68 -12.14 -0.83
CA LYS A 143 -1.50 -12.17 -2.07
C LYS A 143 -2.87 -11.57 -1.80
N ASN A 144 -3.16 -10.42 -2.41
CA ASN A 144 -4.43 -9.70 -2.21
C ASN A 144 -4.77 -8.78 -3.41
N ILE A 145 -5.85 -8.01 -3.31
CA ILE A 145 -6.27 -7.06 -4.36
C ILE A 145 -5.17 -6.04 -4.65
N ARG A 146 -4.75 -5.94 -5.92
CA ARG A 146 -3.62 -5.07 -6.29
C ARG A 146 -3.86 -3.57 -6.11
N LEU A 147 -5.13 -3.18 -5.94
CA LEU A 147 -5.52 -1.78 -5.74
C LEU A 147 -5.28 -1.34 -4.28
N PHE A 148 -5.07 -2.28 -3.36
CA PHE A 148 -4.82 -1.99 -1.95
C PHE A 148 -3.63 -1.04 -1.79
N ASP A 149 -2.48 -1.39 -2.34
CA ASP A 149 -1.23 -0.65 -2.18
C ASP A 149 -1.29 0.83 -2.57
N PRO A 150 -1.73 1.23 -3.80
CA PRO A 150 -1.80 2.66 -4.14
C PRO A 150 -2.83 3.42 -3.30
N CYS A 151 -3.94 2.77 -2.89
CA CYS A 151 -4.91 3.39 -2.00
C CYS A 151 -4.35 3.55 -0.58
N TYR A 152 -3.63 2.55 -0.07
CA TYR A 152 -2.99 2.60 1.24
C TYR A 152 -1.91 3.68 1.28
N CYS A 153 -1.08 3.78 0.25
CA CYS A 153 -0.09 4.86 0.12
C CYS A 153 -0.77 6.24 0.19
N ALA A 154 -1.84 6.46 -0.59
CA ALA A 154 -2.59 7.72 -0.53
C ALA A 154 -3.22 7.97 0.85
N THR A 155 -3.75 6.95 1.52
CA THR A 155 -4.32 7.07 2.88
C THR A 155 -3.25 7.34 3.94
N SER A 156 -2.03 6.78 3.79
CA SER A 156 -0.91 7.09 4.69
C SER A 156 -0.53 8.57 4.61
N ILE A 157 -0.56 9.16 3.40
CA ILE A 157 -0.37 10.60 3.21
C ILE A 157 -1.49 11.38 3.90
N LEU A 158 -2.77 10.99 3.69
CA LEU A 158 -3.91 11.62 4.36
C LEU A 158 -3.78 11.67 5.88
N SER A 159 -3.30 10.59 6.49
CA SER A 159 -3.15 10.50 7.95
C SER A 159 -2.16 11.51 8.54
N GLN A 160 -1.25 12.05 7.72
CA GLN A 160 -0.27 13.07 8.09
C GLN A 160 -0.64 14.48 7.60
N MET A 161 -1.79 14.63 6.92
CA MET A 161 -2.28 15.94 6.47
C MET A 161 -3.00 16.67 7.60
N SER A 162 -2.95 18.00 7.56
CA SER A 162 -3.84 18.83 8.38
C SER A 162 -5.22 18.96 7.73
N SER A 163 -6.24 19.22 8.54
CA SER A 163 -7.63 19.33 8.08
C SER A 163 -7.86 20.40 7.01
N GLU A 164 -7.01 21.42 6.95
CA GLU A 164 -7.05 22.50 5.96
C GLU A 164 -6.76 22.01 4.53
N HIS A 165 -6.10 20.85 4.40
CA HIS A 165 -5.67 20.30 3.12
C HIS A 165 -6.45 19.04 2.69
N TYR A 166 -7.47 18.61 3.42
CA TYR A 166 -8.19 17.38 3.09
C TYR A 166 -8.82 17.37 1.68
N ASP A 167 -9.18 18.54 1.15
CA ASP A 167 -9.71 18.67 -0.22
C ASP A 167 -8.64 18.37 -1.29
N ASP A 168 -7.34 18.49 -0.96
CA ASP A 168 -6.23 18.18 -1.86
C ASP A 168 -5.98 16.66 -1.97
N TRP A 169 -6.58 15.85 -1.09
CA TRP A 169 -6.35 14.41 -1.05
C TRP A 169 -6.95 13.67 -2.24
N LEU A 170 -8.16 14.02 -2.68
CA LEU A 170 -8.78 13.38 -3.86
C LEU A 170 -7.98 13.65 -5.15
N PRO A 171 -7.53 14.89 -5.43
CA PRO A 171 -6.56 15.17 -6.49
C PRO A 171 -5.28 14.33 -6.37
N LEU A 172 -4.69 14.23 -5.17
CA LEU A 172 -3.49 13.43 -4.91
C LEU A 172 -3.70 11.95 -5.24
N LEU A 173 -4.79 11.35 -4.73
CA LEU A 173 -5.17 9.96 -5.01
C LEU A 173 -5.32 9.74 -6.52
N SER A 174 -5.96 10.67 -7.23
CA SER A 174 -6.12 10.60 -8.68
C SER A 174 -4.76 10.57 -9.40
N LEU A 175 -3.80 11.40 -8.97
CA LEU A 175 -2.45 11.40 -9.52
C LEU A 175 -1.69 10.09 -9.21
N ILE A 176 -1.78 9.56 -7.98
CA ILE A 176 -1.19 8.27 -7.62
C ILE A 176 -1.77 7.15 -8.49
N LEU A 177 -3.09 7.07 -8.61
CA LEU A 177 -3.76 6.08 -9.47
C LEU A 177 -3.39 6.25 -10.95
N THR A 178 -3.24 7.49 -11.41
CA THR A 178 -2.77 7.78 -12.77
C THR A 178 -1.34 7.27 -12.99
N GLY A 179 -0.43 7.50 -12.04
CA GLY A 179 0.93 6.96 -12.09
C GLY A 179 0.95 5.43 -12.09
N TYR A 180 0.10 4.83 -11.27
CA TYR A 180 -0.05 3.37 -11.16
C TYR A 180 -0.55 2.74 -12.47
N ASP A 181 -1.51 3.37 -13.17
CA ASP A 181 -2.06 2.82 -14.41
C ASP A 181 -1.13 2.95 -15.63
N ARG A 182 -0.25 3.97 -15.65
CA ARG A 182 0.68 4.24 -16.77
C ARG A 182 1.63 3.09 -17.10
N LYS A 183 1.87 2.16 -16.17
CA LYS A 183 2.78 1.00 -16.31
C LYS A 183 2.07 -0.32 -16.64
N LYS A 184 0.87 -0.28 -17.23
CA LYS A 184 0.26 -1.44 -17.92
C LYS A 184 1.11 -1.84 -19.14
N SER A 185 2.14 -2.66 -18.91
CA SER A 185 2.71 -3.49 -19.97
C SER A 185 1.88 -4.75 -20.10
N PHE A 186 1.32 -4.92 -21.29
CA PHE A 186 0.61 -6.07 -21.86
C PHE A 186 0.73 -7.41 -21.12
N ASN A 187 -0.40 -7.94 -20.66
CA ASN A 187 -0.77 -9.34 -20.85
C ASN A 187 -2.30 -9.43 -20.91
N LYS A 188 -2.81 -9.51 -22.14
CA LYS A 188 -4.10 -10.15 -22.39
C LYS A 188 -3.85 -11.64 -22.14
N SER A 189 -4.52 -12.20 -21.14
CA SER A 189 -4.87 -13.63 -21.12
C SER A 189 -6.30 -13.78 -21.59
#